data_AF-A0A2G9TMS7-F1
#
_entry.id   AF-A0A2G9TMS7-F1
#
_cell.length_a   1.000
_cell.length_b   1.000
_cell.length_c   1.000
_cell.angle_alpha   90.00
_cell.angle_beta   90.00
_cell.angle_gamma   90.00
#
_symmetry.space_group_name_H-M   'P 1'
#
loop_
_entity.id
_entity.type
_entity.pdbx_description
1 polymer ?
#
loop_
_entity_poly.entity_id
_entity_poly.type
_entity_poly.pdbx_seq_one_letter_code
_entity_poly.pdbx_strand_id
1 'polypeptide(L)'
;APGPSPIDTEEIEPKRRMAAGDAIKYETIERGSLYGTDYRIFIKGPEGVISPWHDIPLFADEANHIYNMIVEIPRWTNAKME
;
A
#
# COMPACT_ATOMS: atom_id res chain seq x y z
N ALA A 1 16.87 34.00 -7.41
CA ALA A 1 16.25 33.16 -6.38
C ALA A 1 15.24 32.25 -7.07
N PRO A 2 15.56 30.95 -7.27
CA PRO A 2 14.61 30.03 -7.86
C PRO A 2 13.63 29.56 -6.77
N GLY A 3 12.33 29.75 -7.01
CA GLY A 3 11.28 29.22 -6.14
C GLY A 3 11.25 27.69 -6.17
N PRO A 4 10.58 27.03 -5.21
CA PRO A 4 10.48 25.58 -5.19
C PRO A 4 9.70 25.10 -6.41
N SER A 5 10.30 24.22 -7.20
CA SER A 5 9.65 23.56 -8.33
C SER A 5 8.44 22.75 -7.83
N PRO A 6 7.29 22.79 -8.52
CA PRO A 6 6.15 21.95 -8.20
C PRO A 6 6.53 20.47 -8.26
N ILE A 7 6.10 19.72 -7.25
CA ILE A 7 6.25 18.26 -7.15
C ILE A 7 5.64 17.62 -8.39
N ASP A 8 6.45 16.86 -9.13
CA ASP A 8 6.03 16.06 -10.27
C ASP A 8 4.86 15.16 -9.85
N THR A 9 3.65 15.54 -10.26
CA THR A 9 2.46 14.71 -10.10
C THR A 9 2.51 13.72 -11.24
N GLU A 10 3.13 12.56 -11.01
CA GLU A 10 3.04 11.45 -11.96
C GLU A 10 1.56 11.14 -12.20
N GLU A 11 1.11 11.38 -13.42
CA GLU A 11 -0.24 11.17 -13.89
C GLU A 11 -0.52 9.66 -13.87
N ILE A 12 -1.36 9.22 -12.92
CA ILE A 12 -1.69 7.81 -12.74
C ILE A 12 -2.67 7.40 -13.85
N GLU A 13 -2.17 6.71 -14.88
CA GLU A 13 -3.01 6.17 -15.95
C GLU A 13 -4.06 5.18 -15.39
N PRO A 14 -5.37 5.35 -15.69
CA PRO A 14 -6.37 4.45 -15.16
C PRO A 14 -6.62 3.21 -16.03
N LYS A 15 -6.65 2.08 -15.32
CA LYS A 15 -7.52 0.89 -15.50
C LYS A 15 -7.12 -0.18 -16.52
N ARG A 16 -6.25 -1.09 -16.07
CA ARG A 16 -6.29 -2.50 -16.51
C ARG A 16 -7.38 -3.23 -15.74
N ARG A 17 -8.46 -3.65 -16.41
CA ARG A 17 -9.46 -4.57 -15.83
C ARG A 17 -8.80 -5.93 -15.58
N MET A 18 -8.76 -6.37 -14.32
CA MET A 18 -8.24 -7.68 -13.93
C MET A 18 -9.20 -8.79 -14.41
N ALA A 19 -8.65 -9.83 -15.04
CA ALA A 19 -9.42 -11.01 -15.43
C ALA A 19 -9.65 -11.93 -14.21
N ALA A 20 -10.73 -12.72 -14.23
CA ALA A 20 -11.27 -13.49 -13.11
C ALA A 20 -10.40 -14.63 -12.53
N GLY A 21 -9.08 -14.62 -12.76
CA GLY A 21 -8.13 -15.61 -12.23
C GLY A 21 -6.78 -15.02 -11.82
N ASP A 22 -6.61 -13.70 -11.88
CA ASP A 22 -5.37 -13.04 -11.47
C ASP A 22 -5.46 -12.69 -9.98
N ALA A 23 -4.55 -13.23 -9.17
CA ALA A 23 -4.52 -12.91 -7.74
C ALA A 23 -4.29 -11.40 -7.57
N ILE A 24 -5.06 -10.77 -6.67
CA ILE A 24 -4.89 -9.33 -6.40
C ILE A 24 -3.49 -9.12 -5.83
N LYS A 25 -2.64 -8.46 -6.62
CA LYS A 25 -1.27 -8.14 -6.22
C LYS A 25 -1.27 -6.82 -5.44
N TYR A 26 -0.78 -6.88 -4.21
CA TYR A 26 -0.50 -5.71 -3.39
C TYR A 26 1.01 -5.49 -3.34
N GLU A 27 1.43 -4.23 -3.43
CA GLU A 27 2.83 -3.80 -3.35
C GLU A 27 2.98 -2.73 -2.27
N THR A 28 4.16 -2.64 -1.66
CA THR A 28 4.48 -1.59 -0.68
C THR A 28 5.29 -0.48 -1.33
N ILE A 29 4.95 0.76 -1.03
CA ILE A 29 5.71 1.95 -1.42
C ILE A 29 6.21 2.60 -0.14
N GLU A 30 7.53 2.59 0.04
CA GLU A 30 8.19 3.21 1.19
C GLU A 30 8.59 4.65 0.85
N ARG A 31 8.31 5.57 1.77
CA ARG A 31 8.68 6.99 1.69
C ARG A 31 9.34 7.42 2.99
N GLY A 32 10.33 8.30 2.89
CA GLY A 32 11.11 8.79 4.04
C GLY A 32 12.29 7.89 4.39
N SER A 33 12.95 8.20 5.51
CA SER A 33 14.10 7.44 5.99
C SER A 33 13.67 6.41 7.04
N LEU A 34 14.14 5.16 6.92
CA LEU A 34 13.90 4.15 7.94
C LEU A 34 14.37 4.66 9.32
N TYR A 35 13.51 4.54 10.33
CA TYR A 35 13.67 5.10 11.69
C TYR A 35 13.56 6.64 11.82
N GLY A 36 13.21 7.33 10.74
CA GLY A 36 12.84 8.75 10.74
C GLY A 36 11.38 8.96 11.14
N THR A 37 11.03 10.18 11.54
CA THR A 37 9.63 10.58 11.83
C THR A 37 8.78 10.75 10.57
N ASP A 38 9.42 10.78 9.40
CA ASP A 38 8.83 10.91 8.08
C ASP A 38 8.60 9.55 7.39
N TYR A 39 9.01 8.44 8.02
CA TYR A 39 8.87 7.12 7.44
C TYR A 39 7.40 6.71 7.35
N ARG A 40 6.96 6.39 6.13
CA ARG A 40 5.59 5.96 5.83
C ARG A 40 5.59 4.86 4.79
N ILE A 41 4.69 3.90 4.95
CA ILE A 41 4.47 2.82 3.99
C ILE A 41 3.06 2.97 3.44
N PHE A 42 2.94 2.98 2.11
CA PHE A 42 1.67 2.98 1.40
C PHE A 42 1.46 1.63 0.72
N ILE A 43 0.21 1.19 0.63
CA ILE A 43 -0.15 -0.02 -0.11
C ILE A 43 -0.63 0.39 -1.50
N LYS A 44 -0.06 -0.23 -2.54
CA LYS A 44 -0.50 -0.09 -3.92
C LYS A 44 -1.26 -1.36 -4.32
N GLY A 45 -2.52 -1.19 -4.65
CA GLY A 45 -3.35 -2.22 -5.28
C GLY A 45 -3.37 -2.09 -6.80
N PRO A 46 -4.23 -2.88 -7.48
CA PRO A 46 -4.33 -2.90 -8.94
C PRO A 46 -4.69 -1.55 -9.56
N GLU A 47 -5.47 -0.73 -8.86
CA GLU A 47 -5.98 0.55 -9.36
C GLU A 47 -5.20 1.77 -8.84
N GLY A 48 -4.15 1.56 -8.02
CA GLY A 48 -3.35 2.65 -7.48
C GLY A 48 -3.06 2.51 -5.98
N VAL A 49 -2.68 3.62 -5.34
CA VAL A 49 -2.49 3.68 -3.89
C VAL A 49 -3.84 3.59 -3.19
N ILE A 50 -3.95 2.67 -2.24
CA ILE A 50 -5.19 2.36 -1.52
C ILE A 50 -5.02 2.52 -0.02
N SER A 51 -6.12 2.74 0.68
CA SER A 51 -6.16 2.78 2.14
C SER A 51 -6.14 1.35 2.72
N PRO A 52 -5.18 1.03 3.63
CA PRO A 52 -5.14 -0.28 4.29
C PRO A 52 -6.42 -0.58 5.08
N TRP A 53 -7.10 0.45 5.59
CA TRP A 53 -8.24 0.24 6.47
C TRP A 53 -9.58 0.09 5.73
N HIS A 54 -9.77 0.84 4.65
CA HIS A 54 -11.09 0.94 3.99
C HIS A 54 -11.18 0.15 2.69
N ASP A 55 -10.07 -0.01 1.97
CA ASP A 55 -10.09 -0.51 0.59
C ASP A 55 -9.65 -1.98 0.48
N ILE A 56 -8.98 -2.52 1.51
CA ILE A 56 -8.57 -3.94 1.56
C ILE A 56 -9.72 -4.75 2.20
N PRO A 57 -10.31 -5.71 1.49
CA PRO A 57 -11.35 -6.57 2.05
C PRO A 57 -10.82 -7.39 3.22
N LEU A 58 -11.65 -7.60 4.24
CA LEU A 58 -11.28 -8.46 5.37
C LEU A 58 -11.06 -9.92 4.93
N PHE A 59 -11.93 -10.42 4.07
CA PHE A 59 -11.87 -11.80 3.57
C PHE A 59 -11.17 -11.86 2.22
N ALA A 60 -10.13 -12.68 2.12
CA ALA A 60 -9.56 -13.10 0.85
C ALA A 60 -10.42 -14.21 0.22
N ASP A 61 -10.98 -15.09 1.06
CA ASP A 61 -11.94 -16.11 0.70
C ASP A 61 -12.88 -16.35 1.89
N GLU A 62 -14.13 -15.95 1.74
CA GLU A 62 -15.14 -16.06 2.81
C GLU A 62 -15.54 -17.52 3.07
N ALA A 63 -15.56 -18.37 2.04
CA ALA A 63 -15.99 -19.76 2.16
C ALA A 63 -14.97 -20.61 2.95
N ASN A 64 -13.68 -20.29 2.79
CA ASN A 64 -12.59 -20.96 3.50
C ASN A 64 -12.12 -20.20 4.76
N HIS A 65 -12.81 -19.11 5.13
CA HIS A 65 -12.44 -18.24 6.25
C HIS A 65 -10.97 -17.76 6.18
N ILE A 66 -10.53 -17.36 5.00
CA ILE A 66 -9.19 -16.81 4.77
C ILE A 66 -9.27 -15.29 4.86
N TYR A 67 -8.42 -14.71 5.70
CA TYR A 67 -8.40 -13.27 5.99
C TYR A 67 -7.17 -12.60 5.40
N ASN A 68 -7.31 -11.33 5.03
CA ASN A 68 -6.18 -10.47 4.70
C ASN A 68 -5.57 -9.92 6.00
N MET A 69 -4.27 -10.12 6.17
CA MET A 69 -3.50 -9.56 7.29
C MET A 69 -2.61 -8.44 6.78
N ILE A 70 -2.69 -7.29 7.46
CA ILE A 70 -1.80 -6.16 7.23
C ILE A 70 -0.70 -6.26 8.27
N VAL A 71 0.55 -6.46 7.83
CA VAL A 71 1.69 -6.63 8.73
C VAL A 71 2.33 -5.28 9.01
N GLU A 72 2.20 -4.80 10.25
CA GLU A 72 2.79 -3.52 10.68
C GLU A 72 4.18 -3.71 11.28
N ILE A 73 4.39 -4.77 12.08
CA ILE A 73 5.64 -5.02 12.81
C ILE A 73 6.14 -6.43 12.48
N PRO A 74 7.20 -6.58 11.66
CA PRO A 74 7.80 -7.88 11.38
C PRO A 74 8.38 -8.51 12.66
N ARG A 75 8.34 -9.84 12.73
CA ARG A 75 8.87 -10.57 13.89
C ARG A 75 10.34 -10.21 14.13
N TRP A 76 10.69 -10.01 15.41
CA TRP A 76 12.02 -9.57 15.89
C TRP A 76 12.41 -8.15 15.50
N THR A 77 11.45 -7.30 15.14
CA THR A 77 11.64 -5.86 15.04
C THR A 77 11.02 -5.15 16.26
N ASN A 78 11.53 -3.96 16.60
CA ASN A 78 11.10 -3.19 17.78
C ASN A 78 10.38 -1.89 17.43
N ALA A 79 10.45 -1.44 16.17
CA ALA A 79 9.84 -0.19 15.76
C ALA A 79 8.31 -0.33 15.74
N LYS A 80 7.62 0.48 16.54
CA LYS A 80 6.16 0.53 16.58
C LYS A 80 5.68 1.43 15.43
N MET A 81 5.23 0.79 14.35
CA MET A 81 4.68 1.44 13.16
C MET A 81 3.15 1.43 13.30
N GLU A 82 2.50 2.59 13.20
CA GLU A 82 1.03 2.75 13.16
C GLU A 82 0.62 3.91 12.24
#